data_AF-A0A2V8NZ15-F1
#
_entry.id   AF-A0A2V8NZ15-F1
#
_cell.length_a   1.000
_cell.length_b   1.000
_cell.length_c   1.000
_cell.angle_alpha   90.00
_cell.angle_beta   90.00
_cell.angle_gamma   90.00
#
_symmetry.space_group_name_H-M   'P 1'
#
loop_
_entity.id
_entity.type
_entity.pdbx_description
1 polymer ?
#
loop_
_entity_poly.entity_id
_entity_poly.type
_entity_poly.pdbx_seq_one_letter_code
_entity_poly.pdbx_strand_id
1 'polypeptide(L)'
;MSDLESEVERLRAAIRRHRDSRADDRCWMDDEELYAALGDAVPCDRRVGDKLAMLQNCARFIERRCEGGYWPSYVELEAEIKRLEETAEKYYQAMQHLRAQKLPHGRCEPREARACTRCNAADDLEALVNAYKGRPIVPA
;
A
#
# COMPACT_ATOMS: atom_id res chain seq x y z
N MET A 1 8.73 -28.69 -24.82
CA MET A 1 9.04 -27.27 -25.02
C MET A 1 10.50 -27.21 -25.42
N SER A 2 10.83 -26.58 -26.54
CA SER A 2 12.22 -26.47 -27.02
C SER A 2 13.04 -25.51 -26.14
N ASP A 3 14.37 -25.59 -26.25
CA ASP A 3 15.27 -24.67 -25.54
C ASP A 3 15.00 -23.21 -25.91
N LEU A 4 14.68 -22.95 -27.18
CA LEU A 4 14.30 -21.62 -27.67
C LEU A 4 12.97 -21.13 -27.09
N GLU A 5 11.96 -22.01 -27.01
CA GLU A 5 10.67 -21.66 -26.41
C GLU A 5 10.83 -21.34 -24.91
N SER A 6 11.67 -22.11 -24.22
CA SER A 6 11.97 -21.91 -22.80
C SER A 6 12.68 -20.58 -22.58
N GLU A 7 13.64 -20.24 -23.45
CA GLU A 7 14.38 -18.98 -23.39
C GLU A 7 13.49 -17.76 -23.67
N VAL A 8 12.60 -17.88 -24.67
CA VAL A 8 11.62 -16.82 -24.97
C VAL A 8 10.70 -16.57 -23.77
N GLU A 9 10.22 -17.60 -23.10
CA GLU A 9 9.35 -17.42 -21.93
C GLU A 9 10.12 -16.82 -20.75
N ARG A 10 11.38 -17.22 -20.53
CA ARG A 10 12.25 -16.63 -19.51
C ARG A 10 12.43 -15.12 -19.73
N LEU A 11 12.76 -14.71 -20.95
CA LEU A 11 12.94 -13.30 -21.31
C LEU A 11 11.63 -12.51 -21.20
N ARG A 12 10.50 -13.07 -21.65
CA ARG A 12 9.17 -12.46 -21.48
C ARG A 12 8.81 -12.28 -20.02
N ALA A 13 9.14 -13.24 -19.17
CA ALA A 13 8.89 -13.15 -17.74
C ALA A 13 9.71 -12.00 -17.11
N ALA A 14 10.99 -11.85 -17.48
CA ALA A 14 11.82 -10.73 -17.01
C ALA A 14 11.24 -9.37 -17.44
N ILE A 15 10.86 -9.23 -18.71
CA ILE A 15 10.22 -8.00 -19.24
C ILE A 15 8.91 -7.70 -18.51
N ARG A 16 8.06 -8.70 -18.27
CA ARG A 16 6.79 -8.53 -17.56
C ARG A 16 7.02 -8.05 -16.13
N ARG A 17 7.91 -8.71 -15.38
CA ARG A 17 8.24 -8.32 -14.00
C ARG A 17 8.66 -6.86 -13.94
N HIS A 18 9.63 -6.47 -14.77
CA HIS A 18 10.14 -5.09 -14.80
C HIS A 18 9.08 -4.06 -15.20
N ARG A 19 8.25 -4.38 -16.21
CA ARG A 19 7.17 -3.50 -16.66
C ARG A 19 6.09 -3.32 -15.60
N ASP A 20 5.80 -4.38 -14.85
CA ASP A 20 4.73 -4.40 -13.87
C ASP A 20 5.16 -3.74 -12.54
N SER A 21 6.48 -3.55 -12.30
CA SER A 21 7.00 -2.69 -11.23
C SER A 21 6.62 -1.21 -11.46
N ARG A 22 6.11 -0.53 -10.42
CA ARG A 22 5.61 0.85 -10.51
C ARG A 22 6.20 1.75 -9.44
N ALA A 23 6.38 3.04 -9.79
CA ALA A 23 6.76 4.11 -8.86
C ALA A 23 7.98 3.72 -8.00
N ASP A 24 7.87 3.76 -6.67
CA ASP A 24 8.95 3.47 -5.72
C ASP A 24 9.37 2.00 -5.73
N ASP A 25 8.57 1.10 -6.30
CA ASP A 25 8.95 -0.30 -6.54
C ASP A 25 9.90 -0.44 -7.74
N ARG A 26 10.24 0.66 -8.42
CA ARG A 26 11.17 0.67 -9.54
C ARG A 26 12.32 1.64 -9.30
N CYS A 27 13.53 1.10 -9.27
CA CYS A 27 14.78 1.82 -9.20
C CYS A 27 15.75 1.33 -10.29
N TRP A 28 16.95 1.93 -10.33
CA TRP A 28 17.97 1.54 -11.29
C TRP A 28 18.42 0.07 -11.14
N MET A 29 18.22 -0.55 -9.97
CA MET A 29 18.56 -1.97 -9.75
C MET A 29 17.66 -2.90 -10.56
N ASP A 30 16.42 -2.50 -10.82
CA ASP A 30 15.49 -3.26 -11.66
C ASP A 30 15.93 -3.27 -13.12
N ASP A 31 16.52 -2.16 -13.60
CA ASP A 31 17.13 -2.12 -14.93
C ASP A 31 18.35 -3.05 -15.01
N GLU A 32 19.13 -3.21 -13.92
CA GLU A 32 20.22 -4.20 -13.88
C GLU A 32 19.72 -5.63 -13.89
N GLU A 33 18.66 -5.95 -13.14
CA GLU A 33 18.05 -7.28 -13.18
C GLU A 33 17.52 -7.60 -14.58
N LEU A 34 16.89 -6.62 -15.23
CA LEU A 34 16.38 -6.77 -16.59
C LEU A 34 17.51 -7.02 -17.59
N TYR A 35 18.59 -6.24 -17.56
CA TYR A 35 19.71 -6.42 -18.49
C TYR A 35 20.52 -7.68 -18.21
N ALA A 36 20.65 -8.10 -16.95
CA ALA A 36 21.25 -9.39 -16.60
C ALA A 36 20.52 -10.57 -17.26
N ALA A 37 19.22 -10.43 -17.55
CA ALA A 37 18.47 -11.46 -18.26
C ALA A 37 18.96 -11.68 -19.71
N LEU A 38 19.69 -10.74 -20.32
CA LEU A 38 20.27 -10.87 -21.67
C LEU A 38 21.51 -11.78 -21.71
N GLY A 39 22.20 -11.96 -20.58
CA GLY A 39 23.37 -12.84 -20.48
C GLY A 39 24.63 -12.33 -21.20
N ASP A 40 24.65 -11.09 -21.67
CA ASP A 40 25.80 -10.47 -22.36
C ASP A 40 26.83 -9.85 -21.40
N ALA A 41 26.56 -9.90 -20.10
CA ALA A 41 27.40 -9.35 -19.02
C ALA A 41 27.70 -7.85 -19.17
N VAL A 42 26.86 -7.11 -19.92
CA VAL A 42 27.01 -5.66 -20.06
C VAL A 42 26.35 -4.98 -18.86
N PRO A 43 27.11 -4.25 -18.01
CA PRO A 43 26.53 -3.56 -16.86
C PRO A 43 25.73 -2.32 -17.31
N CYS A 44 24.74 -1.92 -16.50
CA CYS A 44 24.04 -0.66 -16.72
C CYS A 44 24.99 0.52 -16.48
N ASP A 45 25.19 1.39 -17.48
CA ASP A 45 25.92 2.64 -17.28
C ASP A 45 25.07 3.63 -16.50
N ARG A 46 25.46 3.91 -15.25
CA ARG A 46 24.72 4.78 -14.33
C ARG A 46 25.22 6.22 -14.34
N ARG A 47 26.20 6.54 -15.19
CA ARG A 47 26.75 7.90 -15.26
C ARG A 47 25.78 8.80 -16.00
N VAL A 48 25.45 9.91 -15.36
CA VAL A 48 24.76 11.01 -16.01
C VAL A 48 25.76 12.08 -16.40
N GLY A 49 25.47 12.85 -17.45
CA GLY A 49 26.25 14.02 -17.82
C GLY A 49 26.11 15.15 -16.80
N ASP A 50 26.20 16.39 -17.25
CA ASP A 50 25.94 17.54 -16.38
C ASP A 50 24.52 17.46 -15.77
N LYS A 51 24.44 17.59 -14.45
CA LYS A 51 23.19 17.40 -13.70
C LYS A 51 22.15 18.46 -14.03
N LEU A 52 22.58 19.72 -14.22
CA LEU A 52 21.67 20.81 -14.55
C LEU A 52 21.11 20.64 -15.96
N ALA A 53 21.97 20.29 -16.92
CA ALA A 53 21.56 19.96 -18.28
C ALA A 53 20.60 18.77 -18.31
N MET A 54 20.86 17.72 -17.52
CA MET A 54 19.95 16.57 -17.39
C MET A 54 18.56 17.00 -16.90
N LEU A 55 18.48 17.76 -15.80
CA LEU A 55 17.19 18.22 -15.25
C LEU A 55 16.42 19.10 -16.24
N GLN A 56 17.12 19.99 -16.95
CA GLN A 56 16.51 20.79 -18.02
C GLN A 56 15.97 19.91 -19.16
N ASN A 57 16.70 18.87 -19.55
CA ASN A 57 16.26 17.92 -20.57
C ASN A 57 15.04 17.12 -20.09
N CYS A 58 15.02 16.68 -18.83
CA CYS A 58 13.88 16.01 -18.21
C CYS A 58 12.63 16.90 -18.22
N ALA A 59 12.76 18.17 -17.83
CA ALA A 59 11.64 19.12 -17.88
C ALA A 59 11.07 19.25 -19.30
N ARG A 60 11.92 19.41 -20.32
CA ARG A 60 11.48 19.45 -21.72
C ARG A 60 10.82 18.16 -22.19
N PHE A 61 11.30 17.01 -21.74
CA PHE A 61 10.71 15.71 -22.08
C PHE A 61 9.31 15.59 -21.48
N ILE A 62 9.16 15.90 -20.20
CA ILE A 62 7.88 15.85 -19.48
C ILE A 62 6.86 16.78 -20.17
N GLU A 63 7.25 18.02 -20.44
CA GLU A 63 6.38 19.01 -21.09
C GLU A 63 5.88 18.58 -22.48
N ARG A 64 6.74 17.89 -23.26
CA ARG A 64 6.45 17.60 -24.67
C ARG A 64 5.89 16.20 -24.93
N ARG A 65 6.13 15.24 -24.03
CA ARG A 65 5.90 13.82 -24.30
C ARG A 65 5.15 13.08 -23.21
N CYS A 66 5.02 13.65 -22.01
CA CYS A 66 4.24 13.04 -20.96
C CYS A 66 2.84 13.62 -20.93
N GLU A 67 1.85 12.77 -20.70
CA GLU A 67 0.51 13.19 -20.31
C GLU A 67 0.46 13.31 -18.79
N GLY A 68 -0.35 14.25 -18.28
CA GLY A 68 -0.61 14.34 -16.85
C GLY A 68 -1.29 13.06 -16.35
N GLY A 69 -0.67 12.37 -15.39
CA GLY A 69 -1.24 11.22 -14.72
C GLY A 69 -1.91 11.58 -13.40
N TYR A 70 -2.84 10.74 -12.95
CA TYR A 70 -3.39 10.81 -11.60
C TYR A 70 -2.47 10.07 -10.63
N TRP A 71 -1.38 10.73 -10.24
CA TRP A 71 -0.55 10.29 -9.12
C TRP A 71 -0.56 11.38 -8.06
N PRO A 72 -1.01 11.08 -6.83
CA PRO A 72 -0.96 12.04 -5.74
C PRO A 72 0.50 12.47 -5.51
N SER A 73 0.69 13.75 -5.26
CA SER A 73 1.96 14.27 -4.77
C SER A 73 2.31 13.68 -3.40
N TYR A 74 3.59 13.72 -3.02
CA TYR A 74 4.03 13.30 -1.69
C TYR A 74 3.27 14.02 -0.56
N VAL A 75 2.96 15.30 -0.74
CA VAL A 75 2.18 16.07 0.24
C VAL A 75 0.76 15.52 0.40
N GLU A 76 0.11 15.13 -0.70
CA GLU A 76 -1.22 14.50 -0.66
C GLU A 76 -1.15 13.11 0.00
N LEU A 77 -0.11 12.33 -0.30
CA LEU A 77 0.10 11.02 0.33
C LEU A 77 0.36 11.13 1.84
N GLU A 78 1.20 12.07 2.27
CA GLU A 78 1.49 12.32 3.69
C GLU A 78 0.24 12.75 4.45
N ALA A 79 -0.57 13.62 3.86
CA ALA A 79 -1.84 14.04 4.45
C ALA A 79 -2.82 12.87 4.59
N GLU A 80 -2.88 11.99 3.58
CA GLU A 80 -3.71 10.79 3.59
C GLU A 80 -3.23 9.76 4.62
N ILE A 81 -1.93 9.51 4.71
CA ILE A 81 -1.32 8.64 5.72
C ILE A 81 -1.72 9.13 7.11
N LYS A 82 -1.53 10.42 7.40
CA LYS A 82 -1.88 11.00 8.69
C LYS A 82 -3.38 10.81 9.01
N ARG A 83 -4.25 11.02 8.03
CA ARG A 83 -5.70 10.82 8.20
C ARG A 83 -6.03 9.35 8.51
N LEU A 84 -5.36 8.42 7.84
CA LEU A 84 -5.54 6.98 8.07
C LEU A 84 -5.02 6.57 9.45
N GLU A 85 -3.88 7.11 9.90
CA GLU A 85 -3.34 6.87 11.24
C GLU A 85 -4.28 7.37 12.34
N GLU A 86 -4.81 8.59 12.20
CA GLU A 86 -5.81 9.13 13.14
C GLU A 86 -7.09 8.28 13.18
N THR A 87 -7.50 7.75 12.02
CA THR A 87 -8.67 6.87 11.91
C THR A 87 -8.40 5.51 12.58
N ALA A 88 -7.22 4.94 12.35
CA ALA A 88 -6.79 3.69 12.97
C ALA A 88 -6.71 3.82 14.49
N GLU A 89 -6.17 4.93 15.00
CA GLU A 89 -6.10 5.19 16.44
C GLU A 89 -7.50 5.24 17.07
N LYS A 90 -8.44 5.99 16.49
CA LYS A 90 -9.83 6.03 16.95
C LYS A 90 -10.49 4.65 16.94
N TYR A 91 -10.23 3.86 15.89
CA TYR A 91 -10.71 2.48 15.82
C TYR A 91 -10.14 1.63 16.96
N TYR A 92 -8.83 1.71 17.21
CA TYR A 92 -8.19 0.97 18.30
C TYR A 92 -8.74 1.37 19.66
N GLN A 93 -8.93 2.65 19.92
CA GLN A 93 -9.54 3.15 21.16
C GLN A 93 -10.96 2.61 21.35
N ALA A 94 -11.81 2.70 20.32
CA ALA A 94 -13.17 2.14 20.36
C ALA A 94 -13.14 0.63 20.64
N MET A 95 -12.26 -0.11 19.96
CA MET A 95 -12.11 -1.55 20.17
C MET A 95 -11.58 -1.90 21.57
N GLN A 96 -10.69 -1.08 22.14
CA GLN A 96 -10.24 -1.25 23.53
C GLN A 96 -11.38 -1.04 24.51
N HIS A 97 -12.19 0.01 24.34
CA HIS A 97 -13.36 0.25 25.18
C HIS A 97 -14.37 -0.89 25.11
N LEU A 98 -14.71 -1.36 23.91
CA LEU A 98 -15.62 -2.50 23.73
C LEU A 98 -15.08 -3.78 24.38
N ARG A 99 -13.76 -4.03 24.29
CA ARG A 99 -13.12 -5.17 24.96
C ARG A 99 -13.21 -5.06 26.49
N ALA A 100 -13.06 -3.85 27.05
CA ALA A 100 -13.12 -3.60 28.48
C ALA A 100 -14.51 -3.84 29.09
N GLN A 101 -15.58 -3.62 28.30
CA GLN A 101 -16.95 -3.84 28.75
C GLN A 101 -17.32 -5.32 28.97
N LYS A 102 -16.45 -6.27 28.57
CA LYS A 102 -16.67 -7.72 28.72
C LYS A 102 -18.08 -8.16 28.29
N LEU A 103 -18.62 -7.52 27.24
CA LEU A 103 -19.96 -7.80 26.72
C LEU A 103 -20.07 -9.29 26.34
N PRO A 104 -21.23 -9.95 26.56
CA PRO A 104 -21.43 -11.34 26.15
C PRO A 104 -21.22 -11.46 24.64
N HIS A 105 -20.39 -12.40 24.22
CA HIS A 105 -19.98 -12.56 22.82
C HIS A 105 -20.53 -13.87 22.25
N GLY A 106 -21.77 -13.81 21.77
CA GLY A 106 -22.43 -14.81 20.92
C GLY A 106 -21.94 -16.26 21.08
N ARG A 107 -21.50 -16.87 19.98
CA ARG A 107 -21.14 -18.31 19.89
C ARG A 107 -19.69 -18.64 20.28
N CYS A 108 -18.95 -17.70 20.88
CA CYS A 108 -17.48 -17.72 20.90
C CYS A 108 -16.93 -17.89 22.33
N GLU A 109 -17.69 -18.53 23.22
CA GLU A 109 -17.25 -18.93 24.57
C GLU A 109 -16.77 -20.39 24.65
N PRO A 110 -15.78 -20.72 25.51
CA PRO A 110 -15.02 -19.81 26.40
C PRO A 110 -13.76 -19.19 25.73
N ARG A 111 -13.32 -18.03 26.25
CA ARG A 111 -12.20 -17.24 25.70
C ARG A 111 -10.83 -17.79 26.09
N GLU A 112 -10.16 -18.49 25.19
CA GLU A 112 -8.72 -18.77 25.32
C GLU A 112 -7.85 -17.87 24.43
N ALA A 113 -8.40 -17.21 23.40
CA ALA A 113 -7.62 -16.37 22.51
C ALA A 113 -8.33 -15.09 22.04
N ARG A 114 -7.51 -14.04 21.92
CA ARG A 114 -7.71 -12.66 21.42
C ARG A 114 -9.04 -12.41 20.69
N ALA A 115 -9.78 -11.41 21.21
CA ALA A 115 -11.05 -10.89 20.70
C ALA A 115 -11.13 -10.84 19.17
N CYS A 116 -11.97 -11.68 18.57
CA CYS A 116 -12.17 -11.67 17.12
C CYS A 116 -13.13 -10.51 16.75
N THR A 117 -12.76 -9.75 15.73
CA THR A 117 -13.57 -8.69 15.10
C THR A 117 -14.81 -9.23 14.36
N ARG A 118 -15.01 -10.55 14.38
CA ARG A 118 -15.96 -11.28 13.52
C ARG A 118 -17.20 -11.80 14.27
N CYS A 119 -17.19 -11.79 15.61
CA CYS A 119 -18.33 -12.23 16.42
C CYS A 119 -19.16 -11.02 16.90
N ASN A 120 -20.28 -10.76 16.21
CA ASN A 120 -21.51 -10.12 16.69
C ASN A 120 -21.46 -8.76 17.40
N ALA A 121 -20.41 -7.96 17.21
CA ALA A 121 -20.50 -6.56 17.64
C ALA A 121 -21.55 -5.78 16.82
N ALA A 122 -21.87 -6.18 15.58
CA ALA A 122 -22.75 -5.41 14.70
C ALA A 122 -24.21 -5.32 15.18
N ASP A 123 -24.82 -6.45 15.57
CA ASP A 123 -26.24 -6.50 15.93
C ASP A 123 -26.51 -5.74 17.25
N ASP A 124 -25.58 -5.82 18.20
CA ASP A 124 -25.69 -5.08 19.47
C ASP A 124 -25.13 -3.65 19.39
N LEU A 125 -24.21 -3.33 18.47
CA LEU A 125 -23.70 -1.96 18.30
C LEU A 125 -24.81 -1.02 17.86
N GLU A 126 -25.64 -1.43 16.90
CA GLU A 126 -26.69 -0.56 16.38
C GLU A 126 -27.73 -0.25 17.48
N ALA A 127 -28.08 -1.24 18.30
CA ALA A 127 -28.93 -1.06 19.47
C ALA A 127 -28.28 -0.14 20.53
N LEU A 128 -27.00 -0.34 20.84
CA LEU A 128 -26.24 0.49 21.79
C LEU A 128 -26.07 1.94 21.29
N VAL A 129 -25.74 2.13 20.02
CA VAL A 129 -25.61 3.46 19.40
C VAL A 129 -26.96 4.17 19.37
N ASN A 130 -28.04 3.47 19.05
CA ASN A 130 -29.39 4.04 19.10
C ASN A 130 -29.84 4.38 20.53
N ALA A 131 -29.47 3.58 21.52
CA ALA A 131 -29.72 3.89 22.93
C ALA A 131 -28.89 5.09 23.42
N TYR A 132 -27.71 5.30 22.85
CA TYR A 132 -26.79 6.37 23.24
C TYR A 132 -27.07 7.73 22.60
N LYS A 133 -27.72 7.79 21.42
CA LYS A 133 -27.98 9.04 20.67
C LYS A 133 -28.54 10.17 21.57
N GLY A 134 -27.63 11.04 22.03
CA GLY A 134 -27.92 12.25 22.80
C GLY A 134 -28.04 12.11 24.32
N ARG A 135 -27.82 10.92 24.92
CA ARG A 135 -27.89 10.79 26.37
C ARG A 135 -26.59 11.28 27.03
N PRO A 136 -26.66 12.12 28.09
CA PRO A 136 -25.47 12.57 28.80
C PRO A 136 -24.80 11.39 29.49
N ILE A 137 -23.49 11.24 29.30
CA ILE A 137 -22.68 10.31 30.10
C ILE A 137 -22.59 10.91 31.51
N VAL A 138 -23.22 10.24 32.47
CA VAL A 138 -22.98 10.53 33.89
C VAL A 138 -21.86 9.61 34.34
N PRO A 139 -20.63 10.12 34.60
CA PRO A 139 -19.58 9.29 35.16
C PRO A 139 -19.98 8.91 36.60
N ALA A 140 -19.83 7.62 36.92
CA ALA A 140 -19.98 7.08 38.26
C ALA A 140 -18.78 7.41 39.13
#